data_AF-A0A1W9HHA2-F1
#
_entry.id   AF-A0A1W9HHA2-F1
#
_cell.length_a   1.000
_cell.length_b   1.000
_cell.length_c   1.000
_cell.angle_alpha   90.00
_cell.angle_beta   90.00
_cell.angle_gamma   90.00
#
_symmetry.space_group_name_H-M   'P 1'
#
loop_
_entity.id
_entity.type
_entity.pdbx_description
1 polymer ?
#
loop_
_entity_poly.entity_id
_entity_poly.type
_entity_poly.pdbx_seq_one_letter_code
_entity_poly.pdbx_strand_id
1 'polypeptide(L)'
;MIIFLFLFNSLSFAQDFNLEATDFKVTVGANLYPKSGGVSGEIGKGLYLWGKKTEKNFRYGYLRPYVLAATSFTVNQGEVGIQIFPISFFGLSLSHRTSVRSKEFEGLPCGINNCLSDVKTNSLRFHLVLGYEKLFFLYNTQFAATENLDKTKNFIDENTMLLNAE
;
A
#
# COMPACT_ATOMS: atom_id res chain seq x y z
N MET A 1 -10.56 -11.63 36.80
CA MET A 1 -9.89 -10.51 36.12
C MET A 1 -9.85 -10.84 34.64
N ILE A 2 -10.87 -10.39 33.89
CA ILE A 2 -11.07 -10.69 32.47
C ILE A 2 -10.13 -9.77 31.69
N ILE A 3 -9.03 -10.33 31.16
CA ILE A 3 -8.11 -9.63 30.28
C ILE A 3 -8.84 -9.42 28.96
N PHE A 4 -9.33 -8.21 28.76
CA PHE A 4 -9.97 -7.74 27.55
C PHE A 4 -8.93 -7.66 26.43
N LEU A 5 -8.81 -8.73 25.65
CA LEU A 5 -8.20 -8.75 24.32
C LEU A 5 -9.08 -7.90 23.37
N PHE A 6 -9.07 -6.57 23.52
CA PHE A 6 -9.44 -5.68 22.43
C PHE A 6 -8.28 -5.70 21.42
N LEU A 7 -8.24 -6.76 20.62
CA LEU A 7 -7.51 -6.78 19.36
C LEU A 7 -7.91 -5.52 18.58
N PHE A 8 -6.90 -4.79 18.11
CA PHE A 8 -7.02 -3.60 17.27
C PHE A 8 -8.14 -3.79 16.23
N ASN A 9 -9.27 -3.13 16.43
CA ASN A 9 -10.43 -3.20 15.54
C ASN A 9 -10.18 -2.24 14.36
N SER A 10 -9.37 -2.68 13.39
CA SER A 10 -9.36 -2.10 12.05
C SER A 10 -10.38 -2.85 11.21
N LEU A 11 -11.41 -2.15 10.72
CA LEU A 11 -12.33 -2.71 9.73
C LEU A 11 -11.86 -2.25 8.36
N SER A 12 -11.41 -3.20 7.55
CA SER A 12 -11.00 -2.97 6.16
C SER A 12 -11.87 -3.82 5.25
N PHE A 13 -12.51 -3.17 4.27
CA PHE A 13 -13.23 -3.83 3.20
C PHE A 13 -12.50 -3.56 1.88
N ALA A 14 -12.08 -4.63 1.21
CA ALA A 14 -11.47 -4.56 -0.11
C ALA A 14 -12.37 -5.27 -1.13
N GLN A 15 -12.63 -4.62 -2.26
CA GLN A 15 -13.27 -5.23 -3.43
C GLN A 15 -12.33 -5.16 -4.63
N ASP A 16 -12.10 -6.33 -5.22
CA ASP A 16 -11.28 -6.49 -6.42
C ASP A 16 -12.15 -6.87 -7.61
N PHE A 17 -12.10 -6.06 -8.66
CA PHE A 17 -12.75 -6.33 -9.94
C PHE A 17 -11.66 -6.60 -11.00
N ASN A 18 -11.69 -7.77 -11.60
CA ASN A 18 -10.74 -8.17 -12.64
C ASN A 18 -11.42 -8.25 -14.00
N LEU A 19 -11.00 -7.41 -14.95
CA LEU A 19 -11.46 -7.43 -16.34
C LEU A 19 -10.30 -7.78 -17.27
N GLU A 20 -10.14 -9.08 -17.56
CA GLU A 20 -9.13 -9.74 -18.43
C GLU A 20 -7.64 -9.43 -18.16
N ALA A 21 -7.29 -8.15 -18.14
CA ALA A 21 -5.97 -7.60 -17.91
C ALA A 21 -5.98 -6.35 -17.02
N THR A 22 -7.11 -5.67 -16.83
CA THR A 22 -7.24 -4.52 -15.95
C THR A 22 -7.81 -4.97 -14.62
N ASP A 23 -7.17 -4.58 -13.54
CA ASP A 23 -7.63 -4.89 -12.19
C ASP A 23 -7.90 -3.59 -11.42
N PHE A 24 -9.00 -3.58 -10.69
CA PHE A 24 -9.46 -2.44 -9.93
C PHE A 24 -9.73 -2.87 -8.50
N LYS A 25 -9.05 -2.23 -7.56
CA LYS A 25 -9.15 -2.51 -6.13
C LYS A 25 -9.62 -1.26 -5.41
N VAL A 26 -10.71 -1.37 -4.67
CA VAL A 26 -11.15 -0.31 -3.75
C VAL A 26 -11.03 -0.84 -2.34
N THR A 27 -10.35 -0.10 -1.48
CA THR A 27 -10.20 -0.43 -0.07
C THR A 27 -10.74 0.72 0.77
N VAL A 28 -11.66 0.39 1.67
CA VAL A 28 -12.21 1.32 2.67
C VAL A 28 -11.77 0.81 4.03
N GLY A 29 -11.05 1.65 4.78
CA GLY A 29 -10.49 1.29 6.07
C GLY A 29 -10.88 2.31 7.13
N ALA A 30 -11.19 1.83 8.34
CA ALA A 30 -11.36 2.67 9.52
C ALA A 30 -10.61 2.08 10.72
N ASN A 31 -9.89 2.94 11.42
CA ASN A 31 -9.17 2.62 12.65
C ASN A 31 -9.75 3.44 13.80
N LEU A 32 -9.85 2.79 14.97
CA LEU A 32 -10.40 3.40 16.18
C LEU A 32 -9.38 4.27 16.94
N TYR A 33 -8.08 3.96 16.86
CA TYR A 33 -7.04 4.74 17.52
C TYR A 33 -5.72 4.74 16.72
N PRO A 34 -5.23 5.92 16.28
CA PRO A 34 -5.97 7.18 16.23
C PRO A 34 -7.24 7.03 15.36
N LYS A 35 -8.33 7.71 15.74
CA LYS A 35 -9.58 7.71 14.96
C LYS A 35 -9.27 8.21 13.56
N SER A 36 -9.22 7.30 12.61
CA SER A 36 -8.88 7.60 11.23
C SER A 36 -9.71 6.73 10.30
N GLY A 37 -10.13 7.32 9.20
CA GLY A 37 -10.85 6.64 8.13
C GLY A 37 -10.23 7.05 6.82
N GLY A 38 -10.16 6.11 5.89
CA GLY A 38 -9.59 6.34 4.57
C GLY A 38 -10.23 5.46 3.52
N VAL A 39 -10.16 5.95 2.29
CA VAL A 39 -10.52 5.21 1.09
C VAL A 39 -9.32 5.24 0.17
N SER A 40 -8.93 4.09 -0.35
CA SER A 40 -7.96 3.97 -1.43
C SER A 40 -8.59 3.27 -2.62
N GLY A 41 -8.26 3.78 -3.81
CA GLY A 41 -8.55 3.13 -5.08
C GLY A 41 -7.23 2.85 -5.79
N GLU A 42 -7.07 1.65 -6.28
CA GLU A 42 -5.97 1.22 -7.12
C GLU A 42 -6.52 0.72 -8.45
N ILE A 43 -5.90 1.17 -9.53
CA ILE A 43 -6.16 0.66 -10.87
C ILE A 43 -4.83 0.17 -11.45
N GLY A 44 -4.83 -1.06 -11.92
CA GLY A 44 -3.69 -1.71 -12.53
C GLY A 44 -4.03 -2.31 -13.88
N LYS A 45 -3.00 -2.53 -14.69
CA LYS A 45 -3.13 -3.29 -15.94
C LYS A 45 -1.98 -4.28 -16.08
N GLY A 46 -2.28 -5.56 -16.01
CA GLY A 46 -1.35 -6.65 -16.30
C GLY A 46 -1.09 -6.80 -17.80
N LEU A 47 0.18 -6.72 -18.18
CA LEU A 47 0.70 -6.95 -19.52
C LEU A 47 1.55 -8.22 -19.50
N TYR A 48 1.18 -9.23 -20.28
CA TYR A 48 2.00 -10.44 -20.40
C TYR A 48 3.30 -10.12 -21.12
N LEU A 49 4.41 -10.56 -20.53
CA LEU A 49 5.73 -10.46 -21.14
C LEU A 49 6.07 -11.75 -21.89
N TRP A 50 5.80 -12.91 -21.26
CA TRP A 50 6.01 -14.23 -21.87
C TRP A 50 5.18 -15.30 -21.18
N GLY A 51 5.12 -16.46 -21.84
CA GLY A 51 4.30 -17.58 -21.38
C GLY A 51 2.82 -17.36 -21.67
N LYS A 52 2.05 -18.44 -21.60
CA LYS A 52 0.59 -18.37 -21.67
C LYS A 52 0.04 -18.47 -20.26
N LYS A 53 -0.84 -17.54 -19.88
CA LYS A 53 -1.65 -17.69 -18.67
C LYS A 53 -2.57 -18.87 -18.89
N THR A 54 -2.24 -19.97 -18.25
CA THR A 54 -3.03 -21.19 -18.22
C THR A 54 -2.99 -21.67 -16.78
N GLU A 55 -4.07 -22.28 -16.30
CA GLU A 55 -4.22 -22.66 -14.88
C GLU A 55 -3.04 -23.47 -14.30
N LYS A 56 -2.31 -24.19 -15.16
CA LYS A 56 -1.17 -25.04 -14.76
C LYS A 56 0.21 -24.43 -15.03
N ASN A 57 0.26 -23.28 -15.68
CA ASN A 57 1.52 -22.65 -16.03
C ASN A 57 1.83 -21.54 -15.03
N PHE A 58 2.78 -21.76 -14.14
CA PHE A 58 3.33 -20.73 -13.25
C PHE A 58 4.48 -19.95 -13.89
N ARG A 59 5.01 -20.44 -15.02
CA ARG A 59 6.18 -19.87 -15.73
C ARG A 59 5.77 -18.80 -16.75
N TYR A 60 4.74 -18.01 -16.44
CA TYR A 60 4.44 -16.81 -17.21
C TYR A 60 5.00 -15.59 -16.48
N GLY A 61 5.54 -14.67 -17.27
CA GLY A 61 5.98 -13.38 -16.80
C GLY A 61 4.99 -12.32 -17.19
N TYR A 62 4.76 -11.35 -16.30
CA TYR A 62 3.92 -10.20 -16.58
C TYR A 62 4.46 -8.92 -15.92
N LEU A 63 4.06 -7.79 -16.48
CA LEU A 63 4.32 -6.45 -15.98
C LEU A 63 2.99 -5.82 -15.61
N ARG A 64 2.89 -5.20 -14.44
CA ARG A 64 1.68 -4.51 -13.99
C ARG A 64 2.02 -3.07 -13.58
N PRO A 65 1.91 -2.10 -14.51
CA PRO A 65 1.74 -0.70 -14.11
C PRO A 65 0.47 -0.54 -13.28
N TYR A 66 0.54 0.28 -12.24
CA TYR A 66 -0.59 0.63 -11.41
C TYR A 66 -0.52 2.09 -10.97
N VAL A 67 -1.70 2.64 -10.68
CA VAL A 67 -1.89 3.93 -10.06
C VAL A 67 -2.79 3.74 -8.85
N LEU A 68 -2.38 4.28 -7.72
CA LEU A 68 -3.13 4.25 -6.47
C LEU A 68 -3.38 5.68 -6.01
N ALA A 69 -4.62 5.96 -5.64
CA ALA A 69 -5.01 7.18 -4.97
C ALA A 69 -5.63 6.81 -3.63
N ALA A 70 -5.12 7.40 -2.55
CA ALA A 70 -5.68 7.20 -1.22
C ALA A 70 -6.01 8.55 -0.59
N THR A 71 -7.18 8.65 0.02
CA THR A 71 -7.62 9.84 0.75
C THR A 71 -8.08 9.44 2.14
N SER A 72 -7.71 10.24 3.11
CA SER A 72 -8.15 10.15 4.50
C SER A 72 -8.52 11.54 4.99
N PHE A 73 -9.06 11.63 6.21
CA PHE A 73 -9.46 12.91 6.79
C PHE A 73 -8.36 13.98 6.82
N THR A 74 -7.09 13.58 6.89
CA THR A 74 -5.94 14.49 7.04
C THR A 74 -4.89 14.34 5.95
N VAL A 75 -4.84 13.19 5.26
CA VAL A 75 -3.78 12.88 4.29
C VAL A 75 -4.37 12.42 2.96
N ASN A 76 -3.91 13.04 1.89
CA ASN A 76 -4.13 12.61 0.52
C ASN A 76 -2.83 12.04 -0.05
N GLN A 77 -2.91 10.96 -0.79
CA GLN A 77 -1.77 10.25 -1.34
C GLN A 77 -2.05 9.87 -2.80
N GLY A 78 -1.03 10.03 -3.62
CA GLY A 78 -0.97 9.47 -4.96
C GLY A 78 0.29 8.61 -5.09
N GLU A 79 0.13 7.38 -5.55
CA GLU A 79 1.23 6.47 -5.84
C GLU A 79 1.12 6.00 -7.29
N VAL A 80 2.25 6.01 -7.97
CA VAL A 80 2.41 5.39 -9.28
C VAL A 80 3.49 4.34 -9.17
N GLY A 81 3.26 3.18 -9.76
CA GLY A 81 4.23 2.10 -9.65
C GLY A 81 4.14 1.11 -10.79
N ILE A 82 5.16 0.27 -10.83
CA ILE A 82 5.30 -0.80 -11.80
C ILE A 82 5.73 -2.04 -11.04
N GLN A 83 5.01 -3.13 -11.25
CA GLN A 83 5.31 -4.44 -10.69
C GLN A 83 5.77 -5.37 -11.80
N ILE A 84 6.92 -5.99 -11.66
CA ILE A 84 7.51 -6.93 -12.61
C ILE A 84 7.49 -8.30 -11.96
N PHE A 85 6.73 -9.22 -12.55
CA PHE A 85 6.67 -10.61 -12.12
C PHE A 85 7.27 -11.48 -13.22
N PRO A 86 8.59 -11.78 -13.20
CA PRO A 86 9.18 -12.68 -14.19
C PRO A 86 8.59 -14.10 -14.11
N ILE A 87 8.10 -14.49 -12.94
CA ILE A 87 7.38 -15.75 -12.72
C ILE A 87 6.16 -15.41 -11.86
N SER A 88 5.05 -16.13 -12.01
CA SER A 88 3.77 -15.77 -11.39
C SER A 88 3.79 -15.66 -9.85
N PHE A 89 4.79 -16.26 -9.20
CA PHE A 89 4.94 -16.26 -7.74
C PHE A 89 6.07 -15.37 -7.21
N PHE A 90 6.88 -14.76 -8.08
CA PHE A 90 8.01 -13.94 -7.67
C PHE A 90 7.97 -12.61 -8.43
N GLY A 91 8.02 -11.50 -7.70
CA GLY A 91 7.94 -10.17 -8.29
C GLY A 91 8.72 -9.11 -7.54
N LEU A 92 8.95 -8.03 -8.27
CA LEU A 92 9.59 -6.81 -7.81
C LEU A 92 8.68 -5.64 -8.15
N SER A 93 8.45 -4.75 -7.20
CA SER A 93 7.64 -3.55 -7.41
C SER A 93 8.48 -2.32 -7.13
N LEU A 94 8.46 -1.38 -8.06
CA LEU A 94 9.05 -0.06 -7.87
C LEU A 94 7.92 0.96 -7.90
N SER A 95 7.84 1.81 -6.90
CA SER A 95 6.82 2.85 -6.85
C SER A 95 7.32 4.18 -6.32
N HIS A 96 6.68 5.24 -6.79
CA HIS A 96 6.85 6.60 -6.33
C HIS A 96 5.52 7.08 -5.75
N ARG A 97 5.54 7.46 -4.47
CA ARG A 97 4.38 7.95 -3.74
C ARG A 97 4.61 9.38 -3.31
N THR A 98 3.62 10.22 -3.54
CA THR A 98 3.55 11.57 -2.99
C THR A 98 2.38 11.62 -2.02
N SER A 99 2.59 12.19 -0.83
CA SER A 99 1.54 12.38 0.16
C SER A 99 1.53 13.82 0.65
N VAL A 100 0.35 14.41 0.67
CA VAL A 100 0.06 15.78 1.06
C VAL A 100 -0.84 15.75 2.28
N ARG A 101 -0.46 16.45 3.34
CA ARG A 101 -1.28 16.59 4.55
C ARG A 101 -2.06 17.91 4.50
N SER A 102 -3.38 17.83 4.50
CA SER A 102 -4.26 19.01 4.34
C SER A 102 -4.77 19.57 5.67
N LYS A 103 -4.72 18.78 6.75
CA LYS A 103 -5.18 19.19 8.09
C LYS A 103 -4.22 18.71 9.17
N GLU A 104 -4.06 19.55 10.18
CA GLU A 104 -3.39 19.18 11.43
C GLU A 104 -4.25 18.17 12.18
N PHE A 105 -3.62 17.17 12.79
CA PHE A 105 -4.31 16.17 13.59
C PHE A 105 -4.44 16.69 15.03
N GLU A 106 -5.67 16.79 15.55
CA GLU A 106 -5.95 17.17 16.93
C GLU A 106 -5.39 16.10 17.88
N GLY A 107 -4.16 16.30 18.36
CA GLY A 107 -3.45 15.36 19.23
C GLY A 107 -1.93 15.34 19.04
N LEU A 108 -1.43 15.91 17.95
CA LEU A 108 0.00 16.05 17.68
C LEU A 108 0.49 17.47 17.98
N PRO A 109 1.59 17.67 18.75
CA PRO A 109 2.16 18.99 18.97
C PRO A 109 2.84 19.51 17.70
N CYS A 110 2.07 20.13 16.81
CA CYS A 110 2.50 20.73 15.54
C CYS A 110 3.38 21.99 15.71
N GLY A 111 3.57 22.47 16.93
CA GLY A 111 4.54 23.56 17.21
C GLY A 111 5.99 23.14 16.97
N ILE A 112 6.32 21.87 17.23
CA ILE A 112 7.69 21.33 17.17
C ILE A 112 7.93 20.53 15.89
N ASN A 113 6.89 19.89 15.34
CA ASN A 113 6.97 19.02 14.17
C ASN A 113 6.28 19.62 12.94
N ASN A 114 6.76 19.31 11.74
CA ASN A 114 6.08 19.72 10.50
C ASN A 114 4.84 18.83 10.26
N CYS A 115 3.68 19.31 10.69
CA CYS A 115 2.40 18.63 10.48
C CYS A 115 1.82 18.83 9.06
N LEU A 116 2.16 19.94 8.42
CA LEU A 116 1.77 20.29 7.06
C LEU A 116 3.00 20.17 6.16
N SER A 117 3.26 18.97 5.66
CA SER A 117 4.41 18.74 4.78
C SER A 117 4.08 17.75 3.69
N ASP A 118 4.67 17.98 2.53
CA ASP A 118 4.63 17.09 1.40
C ASP A 118 5.78 16.10 1.50
N VAL A 119 5.42 14.83 1.42
CA VAL A 119 6.35 13.72 1.59
C VAL A 119 6.39 12.90 0.32
N LYS A 120 7.60 12.68 -0.18
CA LYS A 120 7.86 11.82 -1.34
C LYS A 120 8.52 10.55 -0.86
N THR A 121 7.97 9.41 -1.23
CA THR A 121 8.51 8.10 -0.88
C THR A 121 8.78 7.31 -2.15
N ASN A 122 10.03 6.88 -2.33
CA ASN A 122 10.40 5.88 -3.31
C ASN A 122 10.41 4.51 -2.62
N SER A 123 9.67 3.54 -3.15
CA SER A 123 9.58 2.20 -2.58
C SER A 123 10.05 1.14 -3.56
N LEU A 124 10.83 0.20 -3.05
CA LEU A 124 11.15 -1.07 -3.70
C LEU A 124 10.54 -2.19 -2.87
N ARG A 125 9.60 -2.95 -3.44
CA ARG A 125 8.98 -4.11 -2.79
C ARG A 125 9.39 -5.40 -3.48
N PHE A 126 9.63 -6.44 -2.70
CA PHE A 126 9.84 -7.80 -3.17
C PHE A 126 8.62 -8.63 -2.76
N HIS A 127 8.10 -9.41 -3.71
CA HIS A 127 6.94 -10.25 -3.54
C HIS A 127 7.32 -11.71 -3.81
N LEU A 128 7.02 -12.60 -2.88
CA LEU A 128 7.19 -14.04 -3.02
C LEU A 128 5.95 -14.75 -2.46
N VAL A 129 5.29 -15.55 -3.30
CA VAL A 129 4.06 -16.27 -2.95
C VAL A 129 4.24 -17.76 -3.25
N LEU A 130 4.50 -18.56 -2.22
CA LEU A 130 4.65 -20.00 -2.35
C LEU A 130 3.38 -20.70 -1.89
N GLY A 131 2.95 -21.73 -2.61
CA GLY A 131 1.83 -22.58 -2.23
C GLY A 131 2.26 -24.04 -2.21
N TYR A 132 2.00 -24.74 -1.10
CA TYR A 132 2.19 -26.18 -0.97
C TYR A 132 0.96 -26.82 -0.34
N GLU A 133 0.23 -27.61 -1.12
CA GLU A 133 -1.05 -28.23 -0.75
C GLU A 133 -2.07 -27.23 -0.16
N LYS A 134 -2.21 -27.19 1.18
CA LYS A 134 -3.14 -26.31 1.90
C LYS A 134 -2.45 -25.13 2.58
N LEU A 135 -1.14 -25.01 2.43
CA LEU A 135 -0.33 -23.96 3.04
C LEU A 135 0.08 -22.94 1.99
N PHE A 136 -0.18 -21.67 2.29
CA PHE A 136 0.29 -20.54 1.51
C PHE A 136 1.30 -19.77 2.34
N PHE A 137 2.45 -19.50 1.76
CA PHE A 137 3.52 -18.69 2.33
C PHE A 137 3.64 -17.43 1.50
N LEU A 138 3.31 -16.30 2.12
CA LEU A 138 3.46 -14.98 1.50
C LEU A 138 4.62 -14.26 2.20
N TYR A 139 5.61 -13.88 1.42
CA TYR A 139 6.74 -13.08 1.88
C TYR A 139 6.80 -11.80 1.06
N ASN A 140 6.49 -10.69 1.73
CA ASN A 140 6.54 -9.35 1.17
C ASN A 140 7.55 -8.53 1.99
N THR A 141 8.55 -7.94 1.33
CA THR A 141 9.48 -7.00 1.98
C THR A 141 9.54 -5.70 1.21
N GLN A 142 9.59 -4.57 1.93
CA GLN A 142 9.57 -3.23 1.36
C GLN A 142 10.73 -2.41 1.90
N PHE A 143 11.49 -1.83 0.98
CA PHE A 143 12.49 -0.80 1.25
C PHE A 143 11.92 0.53 0.77
N ALA A 144 11.71 1.47 1.69
CA ALA A 144 11.18 2.78 1.39
C ALA A 144 12.21 3.85 1.75
N ALA A 145 12.55 4.70 0.78
CA ALA A 145 13.33 5.92 0.99
C ALA A 145 12.37 7.11 0.95
N THR A 146 12.29 7.84 2.05
CA THR A 146 11.36 8.96 2.21
C THR A 146 12.13 10.27 2.28
N GLU A 147 11.72 11.23 1.46
CA GLU A 147 12.25 12.59 1.41
C GLU A 147 11.13 13.57 1.74
N ASN A 148 11.41 14.51 2.64
CA ASN A 148 10.52 15.62 2.93
C ASN A 148 10.87 16.80 2.04
N LEU A 149 9.86 17.41 1.42
CA LEU A 149 10.05 18.62 0.63
C LEU A 149 10.38 19.84 1.51
N ASP A 150 9.91 19.84 2.76
CA ASP A 150 10.27 20.85 3.75
C ASP A 150 11.34 20.32 4.72
N LYS A 151 12.57 20.83 4.59
CA LYS A 151 13.74 20.44 5.38
C LYS A 151 13.87 21.19 6.71
N THR A 152 12.93 22.09 7.04
CA THR A 152 13.07 22.99 8.18
C THR A 152 12.75 22.36 9.54
N LYS A 153 12.00 21.25 9.59
CA LYS A 153 11.69 20.49 10.83
C LYS A 153 11.67 18.98 10.60
N ASN A 154 11.88 18.22 11.68
CA ASN A 154 11.80 16.76 11.67
C ASN A 154 10.38 16.28 11.34
N PHE A 155 10.29 15.28 10.47
CA PHE A 155 9.03 14.62 10.12
C PHE A 155 8.85 13.35 10.97
N ILE A 156 7.65 13.18 11.52
CA ILE A 156 7.23 11.95 12.18
C ILE A 156 6.19 11.28 11.29
N ASP A 157 6.54 10.10 10.78
CA ASP A 157 5.65 9.29 9.97
C ASP A 157 4.78 8.41 10.87
N GLU A 158 3.55 8.84 11.14
CA GLU A 158 2.56 8.00 11.84
C GLU A 158 1.78 7.08 10.89
N ASN A 159 2.00 7.21 9.57
CA ASN A 159 1.17 6.55 8.55
C ASN A 159 1.76 5.23 8.03
N THR A 160 2.99 4.84 8.40
CA THR A 160 3.49 3.49 8.09
C THR A 160 2.64 2.39 8.73
N MET A 161 1.86 2.70 9.78
CA MET A 161 0.86 1.79 10.37
C MET A 161 -0.52 1.81 9.70
N LEU A 162 -0.91 2.88 8.96
CA LEU A 162 -2.30 3.04 8.48
C LEU A 162 -2.58 2.42 7.11
N LEU A 163 -1.56 2.17 6.27
CA LEU A 163 -1.74 1.68 4.89
C LEU A 163 -0.98 0.39 4.57
N ASN A 164 -0.20 -0.14 5.52
CA ASN A 164 0.49 -1.42 5.41
C ASN A 164 -0.24 -2.53 6.18
N ALA A 165 -1.51 -2.35 6.52
CA ALA A 165 -2.37 -3.42 7.03
C ALA A 165 -2.81 -4.31 5.86
N GLU A 166 -1.84 -4.94 5.20
CA GLU A 166 -2.00 -6.12 4.33
C GLU A 166 -1.31 -7.32 4.98
#